data_AF-A0A1G9L079-F1
#
_entry.id   AF-A0A1G9L079-F1
#
_cell.length_a   1.000
_cell.length_b   1.000
_cell.length_c   1.000
_cell.angle_alpha   90.00
_cell.angle_beta   90.00
_cell.angle_gamma   90.00
#
_symmetry.space_group_name_H-M   'P 1'
#
loop_
_entity.id
_entity.type
_entity.pdbx_description
1 polymer ?
#
loop_
_entity_poly.entity_id
_entity_poly.type
_entity_poly.pdbx_seq_one_letter_code
_entity_poly.pdbx_strand_id
1 'polypeptide(L)'
;MTLPFRPALVLFLTLACAVLGYSYWLASSAPFLAHPDLMSFAMTVDLCVGIPALFYVLVIRKSRLTPLSLVGVTVLTIVLAHGILPPAHRTYLTWMKQGMGLVEVAVIGWGMLHLRKIILRYRQLQRHQSDFLTHARRAICETTSLPQKVVYLLVGEMAVLYYTLLGWRLSAEAKPGQQLLTAYRENGYAGLWGVFVFLGLLETGLIHLLVAHWYPTAAWVLTLISLYSLLFLIGDFVALVKRPTLLTAEALQLRVGLRWQAVIARDEILDLTLVQDVPPQAPDHLSTELFGTPNVQLRLRTPRPVEGPYGLRKTVSLIAFWADDPQNVMQWWQSASPRS
;
A
#
# COMPACT_ATOMS: atom_id res chain seq x y z
N MET A 1 11.43 -22.42 26.48
CA MET A 1 11.89 -22.38 25.06
C MET A 1 10.79 -21.82 24.17
N THR A 2 10.96 -20.60 23.66
CA THR A 2 10.07 -20.01 22.66
C THR A 2 10.39 -20.62 21.31
N LEU A 3 9.52 -21.49 20.79
CA LEU A 3 9.65 -22.01 19.43
C LEU A 3 9.60 -20.82 18.44
N PRO A 4 10.50 -20.77 17.43
CA PRO A 4 10.38 -19.77 16.37
C PRO A 4 9.04 -19.93 15.62
N PHE A 5 8.61 -18.88 14.93
CA PHE A 5 7.28 -18.83 14.29
C PHE A 5 6.98 -20.03 13.39
N ARG A 6 7.96 -20.48 12.60
CA ARG A 6 7.80 -21.60 11.65
C ARG A 6 7.51 -22.95 12.34
N PRO A 7 8.30 -23.43 13.31
CA PRO A 7 7.98 -24.70 13.99
C PRO A 7 6.70 -24.61 14.83
N ALA A 8 6.35 -23.45 15.38
CA ALA A 8 5.08 -23.28 16.07
C ALA A 8 3.87 -23.42 15.13
N LEU A 9 3.98 -22.89 13.90
CA LEU A 9 2.95 -23.04 12.88
C LEU A 9 2.83 -24.49 12.38
N VAL A 10 3.95 -25.17 12.15
CA VAL A 10 3.96 -26.59 11.75
C VAL A 10 3.35 -27.47 12.84
N LEU A 11 3.69 -27.22 14.11
CA LEU A 11 3.09 -27.93 15.24
C LEU A 11 1.57 -27.67 15.33
N PHE A 12 1.13 -26.43 15.11
CA PHE A 12 -0.31 -26.13 15.06
C PHE A 12 -1.00 -26.87 13.93
N LEU A 13 -0.46 -26.83 12.70
CA LEU A 13 -1.08 -27.48 11.53
C LEU A 13 -1.17 -28.99 11.71
N THR A 14 -0.13 -29.63 12.26
CA THR A 14 -0.15 -31.08 12.53
C THR A 14 -1.21 -31.45 13.56
N LEU A 15 -1.33 -30.71 14.67
CA LEU A 15 -2.37 -30.93 15.68
C LEU A 15 -3.78 -30.66 15.12
N ALA A 16 -3.96 -29.57 14.36
CA ALA A 16 -5.25 -29.24 13.75
C ALA A 16 -5.68 -30.32 12.74
N CYS A 17 -4.77 -30.82 11.91
CA CYS A 17 -5.04 -31.93 11.00
C CYS A 17 -5.39 -33.23 11.75
N ALA A 18 -4.71 -33.52 12.86
CA ALA A 18 -5.02 -34.68 13.68
C ALA A 18 -6.43 -34.60 14.29
N VAL A 19 -6.80 -33.43 14.83
CA VAL A 19 -8.16 -33.18 15.36
C VAL A 19 -9.21 -33.30 14.25
N LEU A 20 -8.98 -32.69 13.08
CA LEU A 20 -9.91 -32.77 11.95
C LEU A 20 -10.09 -34.22 11.45
N GLY A 21 -8.99 -34.97 11.33
CA GLY A 21 -9.02 -36.38 10.92
C GLY A 21 -9.75 -37.26 11.93
N TYR A 22 -9.50 -37.04 13.23
CA TYR A 22 -10.21 -37.73 14.29
C TYR A 22 -11.70 -37.41 14.29
N SER A 23 -12.08 -36.14 14.17
CA SER A 23 -13.49 -35.72 14.07
C SER A 23 -14.19 -36.30 12.85
N TYR A 24 -13.51 -36.40 11.71
CA TYR A 24 -14.07 -37.03 10.50
C TYR A 24 -14.33 -38.53 10.69
N TRP A 25 -13.35 -39.24 11.25
CA TRP A 25 -13.53 -40.66 11.57
C TRP A 25 -14.65 -40.86 12.61
N LEU A 26 -14.68 -40.05 13.67
CA LEU A 26 -15.69 -40.12 14.72
C LEU A 26 -17.10 -39.90 14.17
N ALA A 27 -17.28 -38.97 13.23
CA ALA A 27 -18.56 -38.68 12.57
C ALA A 27 -19.21 -39.90 11.88
N SER A 28 -18.41 -40.89 11.48
CA SER A 28 -18.84 -42.11 10.79
C SER A 28 -18.80 -43.37 11.66
N SER A 29 -18.46 -43.21 12.95
CA SER A 29 -18.24 -44.31 13.88
C SER A 29 -19.51 -44.71 14.66
N ALA A 30 -19.58 -45.95 15.14
CA ALA A 30 -20.70 -46.44 15.95
C ALA A 30 -20.98 -45.63 17.24
N PRO A 31 -19.98 -45.08 17.96
CA PRO A 31 -20.19 -44.19 19.11
C PRO A 31 -21.00 -42.93 18.77
N PHE A 32 -20.85 -42.39 17.55
CA PHE A 32 -21.62 -41.23 17.10
C PHE A 32 -23.10 -41.57 16.92
N LEU A 33 -23.40 -42.76 16.40
CA LEU A 33 -24.78 -43.24 16.27
C LEU A 33 -25.43 -43.56 17.62
N ALA A 34 -24.64 -43.96 18.62
CA ALA A 34 -25.14 -44.26 19.96
C ALA A 34 -25.57 -43.00 20.73
N HIS A 35 -24.82 -41.90 20.62
CA HIS A 35 -25.11 -40.63 21.31
C HIS A 35 -24.86 -39.41 20.41
N PRO A 36 -25.68 -39.21 19.36
CA PRO A 36 -25.39 -38.24 18.31
C PRO A 36 -25.39 -36.79 18.79
N ASP A 37 -26.22 -36.43 19.78
CA ASP A 37 -26.29 -35.06 20.28
C ASP A 37 -25.09 -34.69 21.16
N LEU A 38 -24.65 -35.60 22.04
CA LEU A 38 -23.47 -35.39 22.89
C LEU A 38 -22.18 -35.37 22.05
N MET A 39 -22.08 -36.27 21.07
CA MET A 39 -20.93 -36.34 20.17
C MET A 39 -20.88 -35.13 19.23
N SER A 40 -22.02 -34.70 18.68
CA SER A 40 -22.08 -33.47 17.87
C SER A 40 -21.69 -32.22 18.67
N PHE A 41 -22.13 -32.11 19.93
CA PHE A 41 -21.72 -31.02 20.81
C PHE A 41 -20.21 -31.02 21.05
N ALA A 42 -19.63 -32.15 21.47
CA ALA A 42 -18.20 -32.28 21.74
C ALA A 42 -17.35 -31.95 20.50
N MET A 43 -17.75 -32.48 19.33
CA MET A 43 -17.07 -32.19 18.06
C MET A 43 -17.19 -30.71 17.66
N THR A 44 -18.34 -30.08 17.91
CA THR A 44 -18.50 -28.64 17.64
C THR A 44 -17.57 -27.81 18.53
N VAL A 45 -17.43 -28.17 19.81
CA VAL A 45 -16.51 -27.47 20.73
C VAL A 45 -15.05 -27.67 20.31
N ASP A 46 -14.63 -28.90 20.02
CA ASP A 46 -13.25 -29.19 19.61
C ASP A 46 -12.87 -28.48 18.31
N LEU A 47 -13.75 -28.48 17.32
CA LEU A 47 -13.51 -27.86 16.02
C LEU A 47 -13.57 -26.33 16.11
N CYS A 48 -14.62 -25.77 16.71
CA CYS A 48 -14.86 -24.32 16.68
C CYS A 48 -14.19 -23.55 17.82
N VAL A 49 -13.78 -24.22 18.90
CA VAL A 49 -13.11 -23.58 20.05
C VAL A 49 -11.73 -24.17 20.27
N GLY A 50 -11.60 -25.50 20.24
CA GLY A 50 -10.33 -26.20 20.46
C GLY A 50 -9.25 -25.82 19.45
N ILE A 51 -9.55 -25.89 18.15
CA ILE A 51 -8.58 -25.53 17.09
C ILE A 51 -8.20 -24.04 17.15
N PRO A 52 -9.12 -23.06 17.25
CA PRO A 52 -8.76 -21.67 17.46
C PRO A 52 -7.96 -21.42 18.76
N ALA A 53 -8.28 -22.09 19.87
CA ALA A 53 -7.52 -21.98 21.11
C ALA A 53 -6.08 -22.49 20.97
N LEU A 54 -5.89 -23.62 20.27
CA LEU A 54 -4.56 -24.14 19.92
C LEU A 54 -3.79 -23.14 19.04
N PHE A 55 -4.45 -22.52 18.06
CA PHE A 55 -3.85 -21.47 17.24
C PHE A 55 -3.41 -20.27 18.07
N TYR A 56 -4.23 -19.84 19.03
CA TYR A 56 -3.90 -18.74 19.92
C TYR A 56 -2.68 -19.03 20.80
N VAL A 57 -2.65 -20.19 21.47
CA VAL A 57 -1.58 -20.54 22.42
C VAL A 57 -0.25 -20.81 21.72
N LEU A 58 -0.29 -21.49 20.57
CA LEU A 58 0.92 -21.90 19.85
C LEU A 58 1.45 -20.80 18.94
N VAL A 59 0.57 -20.08 18.23
CA VAL A 59 0.96 -19.12 17.19
C VAL A 59 0.84 -17.69 17.68
N ILE A 60 -0.36 -17.21 18.04
CA ILE A 60 -0.59 -15.79 18.34
C ILE A 60 0.18 -15.35 19.59
N ARG A 61 0.08 -16.08 20.71
CA ARG A 61 0.76 -15.72 21.98
C ARG A 61 2.29 -15.62 21.84
N LYS A 62 2.87 -16.36 20.90
CA LYS A 62 4.33 -16.47 20.70
C LYS A 62 4.82 -15.68 19.48
N SER A 63 3.94 -14.95 18.78
CA SER A 63 4.27 -14.18 17.58
C SER A 63 3.78 -12.74 17.65
N ARG A 64 4.13 -11.93 16.65
CA ARG A 64 3.62 -10.55 16.49
C ARG A 64 2.30 -10.50 15.70
N LEU A 65 1.62 -11.63 15.51
CA LEU A 65 0.34 -11.66 14.81
C LEU A 65 -0.72 -10.94 15.62
N THR A 66 -1.58 -10.20 14.93
CA THR A 66 -2.71 -9.54 15.56
C THR A 66 -3.74 -10.60 16.00
N PRO A 67 -4.41 -10.41 17.14
CA PRO A 67 -5.50 -11.30 17.56
C PRO A 67 -6.60 -11.47 16.50
N LEU A 68 -6.69 -10.54 15.54
CA LEU A 68 -7.62 -10.61 14.41
C LEU A 68 -7.40 -11.83 13.51
N SER A 69 -6.17 -12.39 13.42
CA SER A 69 -5.93 -13.63 12.67
C SER A 69 -6.69 -14.82 13.24
N LEU A 70 -7.07 -14.78 14.53
CA LEU A 70 -7.89 -15.81 15.17
C LEU A 70 -9.28 -15.91 14.56
N VAL A 71 -9.83 -14.78 14.12
CA VAL A 71 -11.16 -14.71 13.48
C VAL A 71 -11.16 -15.53 12.19
N GLY A 72 -10.13 -15.38 11.35
CA GLY A 72 -10.00 -16.16 10.11
C GLY A 72 -9.92 -17.67 10.34
N VAL A 73 -9.15 -18.11 11.35
CA VAL A 73 -9.07 -19.54 11.73
C VAL A 73 -10.40 -20.05 12.28
N THR A 74 -11.12 -19.23 13.04
CA THR A 74 -12.45 -19.58 13.57
C THR A 74 -13.48 -19.72 12.45
N VAL A 75 -13.50 -18.82 11.47
CA VAL A 75 -14.36 -18.96 10.29
C VAL A 75 -14.04 -20.24 9.52
N LEU A 76 -12.75 -20.49 9.26
CA LEU A 76 -12.32 -21.68 8.52
C LEU A 76 -12.73 -22.98 9.21
N THR A 77 -12.58 -23.07 10.53
CA THR A 77 -12.95 -24.25 11.31
C THR A 77 -14.46 -24.47 11.35
N ILE A 78 -15.29 -23.42 11.38
CA ILE A 78 -16.75 -23.55 11.22
C ILE A 78 -17.13 -24.08 9.83
N VAL A 79 -16.46 -23.61 8.77
CA VAL A 79 -16.69 -24.11 7.40
C VAL A 79 -16.34 -25.60 7.31
N LEU A 80 -15.20 -26.01 7.88
CA LEU A 80 -14.80 -27.42 7.91
C LEU A 80 -15.74 -28.29 8.75
N ALA A 81 -16.17 -27.80 9.93
CA ALA A 81 -17.15 -28.48 10.78
C ALA A 81 -18.50 -28.67 10.06
N HIS A 82 -18.90 -27.72 9.21
CA HIS A 82 -20.10 -27.85 8.37
C HIS A 82 -20.00 -28.99 7.36
N GLY A 83 -18.79 -29.28 6.84
CA GLY A 83 -18.57 -30.41 5.94
C GLY A 83 -18.52 -31.77 6.65
N ILE A 84 -18.04 -31.79 7.90
CA ILE A 84 -17.83 -33.02 8.68
C ILE A 84 -19.11 -33.49 9.39
N LEU A 85 -19.92 -32.58 9.94
CA LEU A 85 -21.11 -32.95 10.72
C LEU A 85 -22.32 -33.28 9.83
N PRO A 86 -23.05 -34.39 10.08
CA PRO A 86 -24.27 -34.72 9.37
C PRO A 86 -25.34 -33.62 9.48
N PRO A 87 -26.14 -33.35 8.42
CA PRO A 87 -27.13 -32.26 8.40
C PRO A 87 -28.11 -32.27 9.57
N ALA A 88 -28.48 -33.46 10.06
CA ALA A 88 -29.44 -33.65 11.15
C ALA A 88 -28.96 -33.15 12.53
N HIS A 89 -27.64 -33.01 12.75
CA HIS A 89 -27.08 -32.68 14.07
C HIS A 89 -26.29 -31.36 14.07
N ARG A 90 -26.64 -30.40 13.21
CA ARG A 90 -25.93 -29.09 13.08
C ARG A 90 -26.45 -27.98 14.00
N THR A 91 -27.29 -28.30 14.99
CA THR A 91 -27.90 -27.31 15.89
C THR A 91 -26.84 -26.46 16.62
N TYR A 92 -25.84 -27.10 17.24
CA TYR A 92 -24.77 -26.41 17.95
C TYR A 92 -23.87 -25.59 17.02
N LEU A 93 -23.59 -26.10 15.82
CA LEU A 93 -22.84 -25.37 14.80
C LEU A 93 -23.60 -24.11 14.33
N THR A 94 -24.93 -24.18 14.29
CA THR A 94 -25.78 -23.04 13.92
C THR A 94 -25.75 -21.95 14.99
N TRP A 95 -25.79 -22.33 16.27
CA TRP A 95 -25.60 -21.38 17.38
C TRP A 95 -24.22 -20.71 17.35
N MET A 96 -23.16 -21.49 17.06
CA MET A 96 -21.81 -20.96 16.91
C MET A 96 -21.72 -19.97 15.74
N LYS A 97 -22.34 -20.29 14.60
CA LYS A 97 -22.40 -19.38 13.43
C LYS A 97 -23.14 -18.08 13.75
N GLN A 98 -24.26 -18.14 14.48
CA GLN A 98 -25.00 -16.95 14.91
C GLN A 98 -24.17 -16.09 15.88
N GLY A 99 -23.47 -16.72 16.83
CA GLY A 99 -22.54 -16.04 17.74
C GLY A 99 -21.38 -15.36 17.00
N MET A 100 -20.86 -15.97 15.93
CA MET A 100 -19.86 -15.33 15.08
C MET A 100 -20.36 -14.06 14.41
N GLY A 101 -21.66 -13.91 14.12
CA GLY A 101 -22.22 -12.68 13.58
C GLY A 101 -21.96 -11.47 14.50
N LEU A 102 -22.04 -11.66 15.82
CA LEU A 102 -21.70 -10.61 16.80
C LEU A 102 -20.20 -10.28 16.78
N VAL A 103 -19.34 -11.30 16.66
CA VAL A 103 -17.89 -11.12 16.54
C VAL A 103 -17.54 -10.37 15.25
N GLU A 104 -18.19 -10.71 14.14
CA GLU A 104 -18.01 -10.05 12.84
C GLU A 104 -18.40 -8.57 12.93
N VAL A 105 -19.56 -8.25 13.51
CA VAL A 105 -19.99 -6.86 13.77
C VAL A 105 -18.99 -6.13 14.67
N ALA A 106 -18.48 -6.78 15.73
CA ALA A 106 -17.49 -6.19 16.62
C ALA A 106 -16.14 -5.92 15.91
N VAL A 107 -15.70 -6.84 15.04
CA VAL A 107 -14.49 -6.68 14.20
C VAL A 107 -14.66 -5.52 13.22
N ILE A 108 -15.80 -5.46 12.54
CA ILE A 108 -16.13 -4.37 11.62
C ILE A 108 -16.15 -3.04 12.38
N GLY A 109 -16.82 -2.99 13.55
CA GLY A 109 -16.86 -1.81 14.42
C GLY A 109 -15.48 -1.37 14.89
N TRP A 110 -14.65 -2.31 15.34
CA TRP A 110 -13.26 -2.06 15.73
C TRP A 110 -12.41 -1.53 14.57
N GLY A 111 -12.58 -2.10 13.37
CA GLY A 111 -11.96 -1.63 12.14
C GLY A 111 -12.40 -0.21 11.76
N MET A 112 -13.70 0.10 11.89
CA MET A 112 -14.23 1.45 11.69
C MET A 112 -13.64 2.45 12.69
N LEU A 113 -13.46 2.07 13.96
CA LEU A 113 -12.81 2.91 14.97
C LEU A 113 -11.34 3.16 14.64
N HIS A 114 -10.61 2.15 14.16
CA HIS A 114 -9.23 2.31 13.69
C HIS A 114 -9.14 3.22 12.47
N LEU A 115 -10.04 3.02 11.50
CA LEU A 115 -10.14 3.89 10.33
C LEU A 115 -10.45 5.33 10.73
N ARG A 116 -11.37 5.54 11.69
CA ARG A 116 -11.64 6.88 12.25
C ARG A 116 -10.39 7.48 12.91
N LYS A 117 -9.62 6.72 13.68
CA LYS A 117 -8.36 7.19 14.27
C LYS A 117 -7.34 7.60 13.19
N ILE A 118 -7.19 6.80 12.13
CA ILE A 118 -6.32 7.11 10.99
C ILE A 118 -6.76 8.42 10.33
N ILE A 119 -8.07 8.59 10.07
CA ILE A 119 -8.63 9.79 9.45
C ILE A 119 -8.41 11.03 10.36
N LEU A 120 -8.67 10.90 11.66
CA LEU A 120 -8.46 12.00 12.62
C LEU A 120 -6.99 12.40 12.71
N ARG A 121 -6.08 11.42 12.76
CA ARG A 121 -4.63 11.65 12.81
C ARG A 121 -4.13 12.29 11.51
N TYR A 122 -4.60 11.81 10.37
CA TYR A 122 -4.35 12.42 9.07
C TYR A 122 -4.79 13.88 9.06
N ARG A 123 -6.02 14.19 9.50
CA ARG A 123 -6.53 15.57 9.59
C ARG A 123 -5.72 16.45 10.52
N GLN A 124 -5.20 15.92 11.63
CA GLN A 124 -4.29 16.65 12.53
C GLN A 124 -2.96 16.97 11.85
N LEU A 125 -2.33 15.98 11.20
CA LEU A 125 -1.03 16.13 10.54
C LEU A 125 -1.09 17.10 9.34
N GLN A 126 -2.21 17.07 8.59
CA GLN A 126 -2.45 17.96 7.45
C GLN A 126 -2.48 19.45 7.84
N ARG A 127 -2.76 19.80 9.11
CA ARG A 127 -2.74 21.21 9.57
C ARG A 127 -1.33 21.83 9.50
N HIS A 128 -0.27 21.04 9.63
CA HIS A 128 1.11 21.56 9.66
C HIS A 128 1.84 21.52 8.32
N GLN A 129 1.47 20.62 7.40
CA GLN A 129 2.00 20.58 6.02
C GLN A 129 1.00 19.79 5.17
N SER A 130 0.65 20.25 3.96
CA SER A 130 -0.12 19.43 3.03
C SER A 130 0.85 18.51 2.28
N ASP A 131 0.91 17.25 2.71
CA ASP A 131 1.55 16.16 1.96
C ASP A 131 0.79 14.86 2.24
N PHE A 132 -0.16 14.52 1.35
CA PHE A 132 -1.01 13.34 1.56
C PHE A 132 -0.17 12.07 1.75
N LEU A 133 0.80 11.85 0.87
CA LEU A 133 1.58 10.62 0.77
C LEU A 133 2.44 10.41 2.02
N THR A 134 3.09 11.48 2.50
CA THR A 134 3.90 11.44 3.72
C THR A 134 3.05 11.26 4.98
N HIS A 135 1.91 11.95 5.08
CA HIS A 135 1.06 11.88 6.27
C HIS A 135 0.24 10.60 6.36
N ALA A 136 -0.26 10.07 5.24
CA ALA A 136 -0.92 8.78 5.21
C ALA A 136 0.03 7.66 5.68
N ARG A 137 1.28 7.68 5.18
CA ARG A 137 2.32 6.76 5.65
C ARG A 137 2.58 6.87 7.14
N ARG A 138 2.81 8.09 7.63
CA ARG A 138 3.07 8.34 9.05
C ARG A 138 1.90 7.88 9.93
N ALA A 139 0.67 8.21 9.53
CA ALA A 139 -0.54 7.82 10.27
C ALA A 139 -0.70 6.29 10.34
N ILE A 140 -0.48 5.55 9.24
CA ILE A 140 -0.58 4.09 9.24
C ILE A 140 0.54 3.46 10.08
N CYS A 141 1.78 3.93 9.96
CA CYS A 141 2.89 3.45 10.80
C CYS A 141 2.66 3.73 12.30
N GLU A 142 2.10 4.88 12.67
CA GLU A 142 1.84 5.23 14.07
C GLU A 142 0.66 4.47 14.68
N THR A 143 -0.30 4.03 13.86
CA THR A 143 -1.54 3.39 14.33
C THR A 143 -1.60 1.88 14.16
N THR A 144 -0.73 1.31 13.31
CA THR A 144 -0.74 -0.12 12.99
C THR A 144 0.66 -0.72 13.12
N SER A 145 0.73 -1.99 13.51
CA SER A 145 1.98 -2.76 13.58
C SER A 145 2.30 -3.49 12.27
N LEU A 146 1.87 -2.94 11.13
CA LEU A 146 2.09 -3.55 9.81
C LEU A 146 3.57 -3.49 9.41
N PRO A 147 4.08 -4.49 8.65
CA PRO A 147 5.42 -4.41 8.09
C PRO A 147 5.56 -3.19 7.17
N GLN A 148 6.72 -2.54 7.21
CA GLN A 148 6.95 -1.29 6.47
C GLN A 148 6.69 -1.43 4.97
N LYS A 149 7.05 -2.57 4.35
CA LYS A 149 6.76 -2.86 2.94
C LYS A 149 5.26 -2.87 2.62
N VAL A 150 4.44 -3.41 3.52
CA VAL A 150 2.98 -3.44 3.38
C VAL A 150 2.41 -2.03 3.48
N VAL A 151 2.93 -1.21 4.40
CA VAL A 151 2.53 0.21 4.51
C VAL A 151 2.85 0.97 3.23
N TYR A 152 4.05 0.79 2.67
CA TYR A 152 4.42 1.43 1.41
C TYR A 152 3.54 0.99 0.24
N LEU A 153 3.19 -0.29 0.15
CA LEU A 153 2.25 -0.79 -0.86
C LEU A 153 0.89 -0.13 -0.70
N LEU A 154 0.30 -0.20 0.50
CA LEU A 154 -1.02 0.38 0.78
C LEU A 154 -1.08 1.88 0.50
N VAL A 155 -0.08 2.64 0.94
CA VAL A 155 -0.02 4.09 0.70
C VAL A 155 0.14 4.40 -0.80
N GLY A 156 0.92 3.61 -1.52
CA GLY A 156 1.06 3.73 -2.97
C GLY A 156 -0.28 3.55 -3.69
N GLU A 157 -0.99 2.46 -3.40
CA GLU A 157 -2.32 2.19 -3.97
C GLU A 157 -3.34 3.27 -3.59
N MET A 158 -3.34 3.69 -2.33
CA MET A 158 -4.20 4.79 -1.87
C MET A 158 -3.89 6.10 -2.59
N ALA A 159 -2.61 6.39 -2.87
CA ALA A 159 -2.20 7.60 -3.58
C ALA A 159 -2.67 7.58 -5.04
N VAL A 160 -2.55 6.43 -5.73
CA VAL A 160 -3.09 6.26 -7.10
C VAL A 160 -4.59 6.57 -7.10
N LEU A 161 -5.36 5.92 -6.23
CA LEU A 161 -6.81 6.14 -6.17
C LEU A 161 -7.18 7.58 -5.76
N TYR A 162 -6.45 8.15 -4.79
CA TYR A 162 -6.67 9.51 -4.30
C TYR A 162 -6.47 10.56 -5.41
N TYR A 163 -5.33 10.53 -6.10
CA TYR A 163 -5.05 11.50 -7.15
C TYR A 163 -5.88 11.25 -8.41
N THR A 164 -6.15 9.99 -8.78
CA THR A 164 -6.97 9.70 -9.97
C THR A 164 -8.44 10.02 -9.79
N LEU A 165 -9.06 9.66 -8.66
CA LEU A 165 -10.51 9.82 -8.46
C LEU A 165 -10.89 11.17 -7.84
N LEU A 166 -10.04 11.73 -6.98
CA LEU A 166 -10.32 12.97 -6.26
C LEU A 166 -9.52 14.17 -6.78
N GLY A 167 -8.58 13.95 -7.70
CA GLY A 167 -7.71 14.97 -8.31
C GLY A 167 -8.37 16.29 -8.70
N TRP A 168 -9.53 16.22 -9.37
CA TRP A 168 -10.33 17.37 -9.78
C TRP A 168 -10.80 18.27 -8.63
N ARG A 169 -10.93 17.73 -7.41
CA ARG A 169 -11.34 18.48 -6.20
C ARG A 169 -10.15 18.91 -5.35
N LEU A 170 -8.94 18.45 -5.67
CA LEU A 170 -7.76 18.77 -4.89
C LEU A 170 -7.21 20.15 -5.27
N SER A 171 -6.86 20.93 -4.26
CA SER A 171 -5.98 22.09 -4.42
C SER A 171 -4.52 21.65 -4.39
N ALA A 172 -3.61 22.49 -4.88
CA ALA A 172 -2.18 22.22 -4.79
C ALA A 172 -1.76 22.09 -3.32
N GLU A 173 -0.97 21.07 -3.02
CA GLU A 173 -0.44 20.73 -1.70
C GLU A 173 0.74 21.65 -1.33
N ALA A 174 0.41 22.93 -1.16
CA ALA A 174 1.33 24.00 -0.76
C ALA A 174 0.71 24.89 0.32
N LYS A 175 1.56 25.53 1.13
CA LYS A 175 1.15 26.55 2.11
C LYS A 175 1.45 27.96 1.63
N PRO A 176 0.75 28.98 2.16
CA PRO A 176 1.12 30.38 1.92
C PRO A 176 2.58 30.63 2.32
N GLY A 177 3.34 31.29 1.44
CA GLY A 177 4.77 31.58 1.65
C GLY A 177 5.74 30.53 1.12
N GLN A 178 5.26 29.38 0.62
CA GLN A 178 6.09 28.42 -0.13
C GLN A 178 6.08 28.76 -1.62
N GLN A 179 7.24 28.71 -2.26
CA GLN A 179 7.34 28.86 -3.71
C GLN A 179 7.09 27.51 -4.37
N LEU A 180 6.14 27.47 -5.30
CA LEU A 180 5.76 26.27 -6.04
C LEU A 180 6.62 26.16 -7.29
N LEU A 181 7.23 25.01 -7.48
CA LEU A 181 7.92 24.64 -8.71
C LEU A 181 7.07 23.62 -9.47
N THR A 182 6.55 24.04 -10.61
CA THR A 182 5.85 23.15 -11.53
C THR A 182 6.84 22.53 -12.52
N ALA A 183 6.50 21.34 -13.03
CA ALA A 183 7.35 20.60 -13.96
C ALA A 183 6.58 19.99 -15.14
N TYR A 184 5.44 20.61 -15.50
CA TYR A 184 4.50 20.02 -16.46
C TYR A 184 3.93 21.00 -17.49
N ARG A 185 4.20 22.31 -17.35
CA ARG A 185 3.57 23.35 -18.16
C ARG A 185 4.34 23.64 -19.45
N GLU A 186 5.67 23.72 -19.35
CA GLU A 186 6.50 24.27 -20.44
C GLU A 186 7.26 23.19 -21.25
N ASN A 187 7.08 21.91 -20.94
CA ASN A 187 7.80 20.78 -21.58
C ASN A 187 6.90 19.87 -22.44
N GLY A 188 5.66 20.27 -22.71
CA GLY A 188 4.71 19.43 -23.47
C GLY A 188 4.30 18.14 -22.75
N TYR A 189 4.73 17.95 -21.50
CA TYR A 189 4.53 16.71 -20.73
C TYR A 189 3.06 16.37 -20.63
N ALA A 190 2.19 17.34 -20.31
CA ALA A 190 0.74 17.14 -20.25
C ALA A 190 0.15 16.56 -21.55
N GLY A 191 0.60 17.04 -22.71
CA GLY A 191 0.17 16.53 -24.02
C GLY A 191 0.64 15.09 -24.24
N LEU A 192 1.90 14.80 -23.93
CA LEU A 192 2.47 13.46 -24.03
C LEU A 192 1.71 12.45 -23.14
N TRP A 193 1.37 12.82 -21.90
CA TRP A 193 0.53 12.00 -21.01
C TRP A 193 -0.84 11.74 -21.59
N GLY A 194 -1.48 12.76 -22.17
CA GLY A 194 -2.77 12.60 -22.85
C GLY A 194 -2.70 11.58 -23.98
N VAL A 195 -1.64 11.62 -24.80
CA VAL A 195 -1.41 10.65 -25.89
C VAL A 195 -1.22 9.24 -25.33
N PHE A 196 -0.41 9.05 -24.29
CA PHE A 196 -0.22 7.72 -23.69
C PHE A 196 -1.50 7.13 -23.10
N VAL A 197 -2.31 7.95 -22.42
CA VAL A 197 -3.61 7.49 -21.89
C VAL A 197 -4.55 7.12 -23.03
N PHE A 198 -4.62 7.96 -24.08
CA PHE A 198 -5.47 7.70 -25.25
C PHE A 198 -5.05 6.43 -26.01
N LEU A 199 -3.77 6.31 -26.37
CA LEU A 199 -3.23 5.13 -27.04
C LEU A 199 -3.38 3.89 -26.18
N GLY A 200 -3.13 3.98 -24.87
CA GLY A 200 -3.30 2.87 -23.94
C GLY A 200 -4.74 2.37 -23.87
N LEU A 201 -5.74 3.26 -23.94
CA LEU A 201 -7.15 2.85 -24.02
C LEU A 201 -7.46 2.11 -25.33
N LEU A 202 -7.00 2.64 -26.48
CA LEU A 202 -7.17 1.98 -27.77
C LEU A 202 -6.49 0.62 -27.81
N GLU A 203 -5.23 0.56 -27.39
CA GLU A 203 -4.43 -0.67 -27.30
C GLU A 203 -5.11 -1.70 -26.40
N THR A 204 -5.62 -1.28 -25.24
CA THR A 204 -6.35 -2.18 -24.31
C THR A 204 -7.56 -2.82 -24.99
N GLY A 205 -8.34 -2.04 -25.74
CA GLY A 205 -9.50 -2.56 -26.49
C GLY A 205 -9.09 -3.53 -27.60
N LEU A 206 -8.07 -3.18 -28.38
CA LEU A 206 -7.56 -4.02 -29.47
C LEU A 206 -7.00 -5.35 -28.96
N ILE A 207 -6.15 -5.31 -27.91
CA ILE A 207 -5.58 -6.50 -27.29
C ILE A 207 -6.68 -7.35 -26.66
N HIS A 208 -7.67 -6.75 -26.01
CA HIS A 208 -8.80 -7.50 -25.45
C HIS A 208 -9.52 -8.30 -26.54
N LEU A 209 -9.92 -7.65 -27.64
CA LEU A 209 -10.64 -8.32 -28.73
C LEU A 209 -9.80 -9.40 -29.40
N LEU A 210 -8.50 -9.14 -29.60
CA LEU A 210 -7.56 -10.09 -30.17
C LEU A 210 -7.44 -11.33 -29.27
N VAL A 211 -7.11 -11.14 -27.98
CA VAL A 211 -6.88 -12.25 -27.06
C VAL A 211 -8.17 -12.98 -26.70
N ALA A 212 -9.31 -12.28 -26.62
CA ALA A 212 -10.60 -12.88 -26.26
C ALA A 212 -11.05 -13.95 -27.25
N HIS A 213 -10.56 -13.92 -28.50
CA HIS A 213 -10.85 -14.94 -29.49
C HIS A 213 -10.31 -16.33 -29.10
N TRP A 214 -9.12 -16.39 -28.49
CA TRP A 214 -8.49 -17.66 -28.09
C TRP A 214 -8.61 -17.93 -26.58
N TYR A 215 -8.51 -16.88 -25.76
CA TYR A 215 -8.39 -16.98 -24.31
C TYR A 215 -9.23 -15.90 -23.59
N PRO A 216 -10.56 -16.08 -23.45
CA PRO A 216 -11.46 -15.08 -22.86
C PRO A 216 -11.04 -14.64 -21.45
N THR A 217 -10.61 -15.56 -20.60
CA THR A 217 -10.16 -15.23 -19.23
C THR A 217 -8.88 -14.40 -19.24
N ALA A 218 -7.92 -14.75 -20.10
CA ALA A 218 -6.65 -14.00 -20.21
C ALA A 218 -6.91 -12.58 -20.73
N ALA A 219 -7.84 -12.41 -21.67
CA ALA A 219 -8.23 -11.10 -22.19
C ALA A 219 -8.74 -10.18 -21.07
N TRP A 220 -9.62 -10.67 -20.19
CA TRP A 220 -10.10 -9.89 -19.04
C TRP A 220 -9.00 -9.56 -18.03
N VAL A 221 -8.11 -10.51 -17.74
CA VAL A 221 -6.97 -10.26 -16.85
C VAL A 221 -6.07 -9.15 -17.42
N LEU A 222 -5.72 -9.24 -18.70
CA LEU A 222 -4.93 -8.21 -19.39
C LEU A 222 -5.64 -6.86 -19.38
N THR A 223 -6.95 -6.82 -19.67
CA THR A 223 -7.73 -5.59 -19.62
C THR A 223 -7.71 -4.95 -18.24
N LEU A 224 -7.88 -5.72 -17.16
CA LEU A 224 -7.81 -5.19 -15.79
C LEU A 224 -6.42 -4.61 -15.48
N ILE A 225 -5.34 -5.30 -15.88
CA ILE A 225 -3.96 -4.81 -15.70
C ILE A 225 -3.73 -3.51 -16.49
N SER A 226 -4.21 -3.44 -17.74
CA SER A 226 -4.04 -2.25 -18.58
C SER A 226 -4.86 -1.08 -18.06
N LEU A 227 -6.12 -1.29 -17.66
CA LEU A 227 -6.94 -0.25 -17.04
C LEU A 227 -6.32 0.27 -15.75
N TYR A 228 -5.81 -0.61 -14.89
CA TYR A 228 -5.09 -0.20 -13.68
C TYR A 228 -3.83 0.61 -14.02
N SER A 229 -3.06 0.20 -15.02
CA SER A 229 -1.88 0.94 -15.50
C SER A 229 -2.26 2.36 -15.96
N LEU A 230 -3.38 2.51 -16.66
CA LEU A 230 -3.90 3.83 -17.05
C LEU A 230 -4.32 4.67 -15.84
N LEU A 231 -4.96 4.06 -14.83
CA LEU A 231 -5.27 4.75 -13.57
C LEU A 231 -4.01 5.22 -12.85
N PHE A 232 -2.94 4.41 -12.85
CA PHE A 232 -1.64 4.80 -12.31
C PHE A 232 -1.05 5.98 -13.08
N LEU A 233 -1.08 5.95 -14.41
CA LEU A 233 -0.57 7.03 -15.26
C LEU A 233 -1.29 8.36 -14.98
N ILE A 234 -2.62 8.33 -14.90
CA ILE A 234 -3.44 9.51 -14.56
C ILE A 234 -3.11 9.99 -13.14
N GLY A 235 -2.99 9.06 -12.19
CA GLY A 235 -2.68 9.36 -10.80
C GLY A 235 -1.31 10.01 -10.63
N ASP A 236 -0.29 9.51 -11.32
CA ASP A 236 1.06 10.10 -11.33
C ASP A 236 1.05 11.52 -11.89
N PHE A 237 0.37 11.74 -13.02
CA PHE A 237 0.27 13.07 -13.63
C PHE A 237 -0.49 14.06 -12.72
N VAL A 238 -1.63 13.64 -12.16
CA VAL A 238 -2.38 14.48 -11.23
C VAL A 238 -1.59 14.75 -9.96
N ALA A 239 -0.85 13.76 -9.44
CA ALA A 239 0.06 13.96 -8.33
C ALA A 239 1.15 14.98 -8.68
N LEU A 240 1.71 14.95 -9.89
CA LEU A 240 2.70 15.94 -10.32
C LEU A 240 2.12 17.37 -10.33
N VAL A 241 0.86 17.52 -10.74
CA VAL A 241 0.17 18.83 -10.76
C VAL A 241 -0.23 19.29 -9.36
N LYS A 242 -0.78 18.40 -8.53
CA LYS A 242 -1.37 18.72 -7.23
C LYS A 242 -0.39 18.63 -6.08
N ARG A 243 0.73 17.95 -6.25
CA ARG A 243 1.82 17.81 -5.26
C ARG A 243 3.12 18.33 -5.88
N PRO A 244 3.22 19.65 -6.14
CA PRO A 244 4.38 20.25 -6.80
C PRO A 244 5.62 20.19 -5.90
N THR A 245 6.78 20.34 -6.51
CA THR A 245 8.03 20.56 -5.78
C THR A 245 7.97 21.91 -5.07
N LEU A 246 8.46 21.98 -3.83
CA LEU A 246 8.37 23.20 -3.02
C LEU A 246 9.76 23.72 -2.69
N LEU A 247 9.96 25.01 -2.91
CA LEU A 247 11.12 25.76 -2.45
C LEU A 247 10.74 26.48 -1.15
N THR A 248 11.49 26.17 -0.08
CA THR A 248 11.36 26.81 1.23
C THR A 248 12.66 27.51 1.59
N ALA A 249 12.68 28.37 2.61
CA ALA A 249 13.92 29.06 3.00
C ALA A 249 15.08 28.08 3.29
N GLU A 250 14.77 26.94 3.92
CA GLU A 250 15.74 25.98 4.44
C GLU A 250 15.98 24.75 3.54
N ALA A 251 15.02 24.38 2.69
CA ALA A 251 15.07 23.12 1.95
C ALA A 251 14.32 23.15 0.62
N LEU A 252 14.81 22.32 -0.31
CA LEU A 252 14.11 21.89 -1.52
C LEU A 252 13.33 20.60 -1.21
N GLN A 253 12.00 20.65 -1.33
CA GLN A 253 11.14 19.46 -1.21
C GLN A 253 10.81 18.95 -2.61
N LEU A 254 11.70 18.12 -3.15
CA LEU A 254 11.54 17.48 -4.45
C LEU A 254 10.37 16.49 -4.38
N ARG A 255 9.38 16.70 -5.26
CA ARG A 255 8.17 15.88 -5.38
C ARG A 255 7.85 15.71 -6.86
N VAL A 256 8.06 14.51 -7.39
CA VAL A 256 7.88 14.19 -8.80
C VAL A 256 6.83 13.10 -8.92
N GLY A 257 5.57 13.54 -9.05
CA GLY A 257 4.40 12.66 -9.11
C GLY A 257 4.34 11.70 -7.92
N LEU A 258 4.07 10.44 -8.24
CA LEU A 258 4.13 9.28 -7.34
C LEU A 258 5.48 8.55 -7.41
N ARG A 259 6.40 9.04 -8.26
CA ARG A 259 7.63 8.35 -8.63
C ARG A 259 8.79 8.66 -7.70
N TRP A 260 9.06 9.92 -7.41
CA TRP A 260 10.25 10.29 -6.60
C TRP A 260 9.94 11.41 -5.62
N GLN A 261 10.52 11.31 -4.42
CA GLN A 261 10.45 12.36 -3.42
C GLN A 261 11.71 12.44 -2.56
N ALA A 262 12.10 13.66 -2.21
CA ALA A 262 13.17 13.93 -1.26
C ALA A 262 12.98 15.29 -0.59
N VAL A 263 13.48 15.42 0.64
CA VAL A 263 13.66 16.72 1.29
C VAL A 263 15.16 16.92 1.40
N ILE A 264 15.67 17.92 0.67
CA ILE A 264 17.09 18.23 0.57
C ILE A 264 17.30 19.54 1.28
N ALA A 265 18.02 19.51 2.39
CA ALA A 265 18.35 20.73 3.10
C ALA A 265 19.34 21.54 2.26
N ARG A 266 19.22 22.86 2.34
CA ARG A 266 19.92 23.75 1.44
C ARG A 266 21.43 23.74 1.66
N ASP A 267 21.86 23.56 2.89
CA ASP A 267 23.26 23.36 3.28
C ASP A 267 23.86 22.07 2.71
N GLU A 268 23.03 21.08 2.37
CA GLU A 268 23.47 19.82 1.74
C GLU A 268 23.73 19.96 0.23
N ILE A 269 23.30 21.06 -0.38
CA ILE A 269 23.52 21.32 -1.81
C ILE A 269 24.95 21.82 -1.99
N LEU A 270 25.70 21.11 -2.82
CA LEU A 270 27.06 21.48 -3.22
C LEU A 270 27.02 22.50 -4.35
N ASP A 271 26.23 22.21 -5.38
CA ASP A 271 26.17 22.97 -6.60
C ASP A 271 24.80 22.81 -7.27
N LEU A 272 24.33 23.87 -7.93
CA LEU A 272 23.07 23.91 -8.65
C LEU A 272 23.30 24.60 -9.99
N THR A 273 23.12 23.87 -11.07
CA THR A 273 23.41 24.33 -12.44
C THR A 273 22.22 24.11 -13.36
N LEU A 274 22.12 24.98 -14.38
CA LEU A 274 21.22 24.76 -15.50
C LEU A 274 21.90 23.85 -16.51
N VAL A 275 21.15 22.89 -17.02
CA VAL A 275 21.63 21.90 -18.00
C VAL A 275 20.67 21.85 -19.18
N GLN A 276 21.15 21.39 -20.33
CA GLN A 276 20.32 21.17 -21.53
C GLN A 276 20.28 19.69 -21.94
N ASP A 277 21.15 18.88 -21.35
CA ASP A 277 21.33 17.47 -21.67
C ASP A 277 21.07 16.59 -20.44
N VAL A 278 20.70 15.34 -20.71
CA VAL A 278 20.63 14.31 -19.66
C VAL A 278 22.06 14.00 -19.18
N PRO A 279 22.34 14.09 -17.87
CA PRO A 279 23.65 13.71 -17.34
C PRO A 279 23.96 12.24 -17.68
N PRO A 280 25.25 11.88 -17.91
CA PRO A 280 25.63 10.48 -18.10
C PRO A 280 25.07 9.60 -16.98
N GLN A 281 24.53 8.45 -17.36
CA GLN A 281 23.98 7.52 -16.38
C GLN A 281 25.08 7.01 -15.47
N ALA A 282 24.91 7.22 -14.17
CA ALA A 282 25.74 6.64 -13.12
C ALA A 282 24.84 6.04 -12.02
N PRO A 283 25.33 5.06 -11.25
CA PRO A 283 24.54 4.40 -10.20
C PRO A 283 23.98 5.38 -9.15
N ASP A 284 24.73 6.45 -8.88
CA ASP A 284 24.45 7.51 -7.91
C ASP A 284 23.82 8.76 -8.54
N HIS A 285 23.52 8.75 -9.85
CA HIS A 285 22.78 9.81 -10.51
C HIS A 285 21.29 9.48 -10.61
N LEU A 286 20.42 10.47 -10.44
CA LEU A 286 18.98 10.34 -10.65
C LEU A 286 18.49 11.42 -11.61
N SER A 287 18.02 11.00 -12.78
CA SER A 287 17.14 11.81 -13.61
C SER A 287 15.70 11.53 -13.21
N THR A 288 14.95 12.56 -12.84
CA THR A 288 13.53 12.41 -12.46
C THR A 288 12.59 12.39 -13.66
N GLU A 289 13.08 12.85 -14.81
CA GLU A 289 12.32 12.86 -16.06
C GLU A 289 12.20 11.46 -16.64
N LEU A 290 10.96 11.05 -16.93
CA LEU A 290 10.68 9.84 -17.71
C LEU A 290 10.90 10.08 -19.21
N PHE A 291 10.58 11.28 -19.66
CA PHE A 291 10.64 11.72 -21.05
C PHE A 291 11.15 13.15 -21.08
N GLY A 292 12.01 13.46 -22.05
CA GLY A 292 12.62 14.78 -22.18
C GLY A 292 13.95 14.93 -21.44
N THR A 293 14.56 16.11 -21.58
CA THR A 293 15.82 16.47 -20.94
C THR A 293 15.54 17.25 -19.66
N PRO A 294 16.23 16.98 -18.54
CA PRO A 294 16.15 17.84 -17.37
C PRO A 294 16.79 19.20 -17.69
N ASN A 295 16.37 20.25 -16.98
CA ASN A 295 16.92 21.59 -17.16
C ASN A 295 17.61 22.16 -15.90
N VAL A 296 17.50 21.45 -14.76
CA VAL A 296 18.20 21.75 -13.52
C VAL A 296 18.96 20.51 -13.05
N GLN A 297 20.21 20.71 -12.65
CA GLN A 297 21.03 19.70 -12.02
C GLN A 297 21.45 20.18 -10.63
N LEU A 298 21.22 19.33 -9.64
CA LEU A 298 21.56 19.55 -8.24
C LEU A 298 22.57 18.49 -7.80
N ARG A 299 23.75 18.94 -7.37
CA ARG A 299 24.77 18.08 -6.77
C ARG A 299 24.73 18.21 -5.26
N LEU A 300 24.76 17.07 -4.59
CA LEU A 300 24.73 16.96 -3.14
C LEU A 300 26.16 16.87 -2.60
N ARG A 301 26.40 17.48 -1.43
CA ARG A 301 27.69 17.37 -0.72
C ARG A 301 28.00 15.94 -0.30
N THR A 302 26.97 15.21 0.09
CA THR A 302 27.06 13.79 0.46
C THR A 302 25.92 13.01 -0.17
N PRO A 303 26.13 11.75 -0.58
CA PRO A 303 25.06 10.97 -1.17
C PRO A 303 23.88 10.78 -0.19
N ARG A 304 22.65 11.04 -0.66
CA ARG A 304 21.43 10.94 0.14
C ARG A 304 20.42 9.96 -0.47
N PRO A 305 19.64 9.25 0.36
CA PRO A 305 18.57 8.40 -0.14
C PRO A 305 17.38 9.24 -0.61
N VAL A 306 17.00 9.06 -1.87
CA VAL A 306 15.73 9.54 -2.45
C VAL A 306 14.72 8.40 -2.39
N GLU A 307 13.49 8.70 -1.98
CA GLU A 307 12.42 7.71 -1.89
C GLU A 307 11.68 7.61 -3.24
N GLY A 308 11.55 6.38 -3.73
CA GLY A 308 10.80 6.01 -4.93
C GLY A 308 9.43 5.39 -4.63
N PRO A 309 8.74 4.85 -5.65
CA PRO A 309 7.41 4.26 -5.44
C PRO A 309 7.54 2.99 -4.58
N TYR A 310 6.48 2.70 -3.82
CA TYR A 310 6.40 1.50 -2.97
C TYR A 310 7.57 1.30 -2.00
N GLY A 311 8.21 2.41 -1.58
CA GLY A 311 9.28 2.38 -0.59
C GLY A 311 10.65 2.03 -1.16
N LEU A 312 10.80 2.02 -2.49
CA LEU A 312 12.11 1.97 -3.13
C LEU A 312 12.97 3.13 -2.62
N ARG A 313 14.27 2.89 -2.50
CA ARG A 313 15.23 3.92 -2.07
C ARG A 313 16.44 3.86 -2.99
N LYS A 314 16.85 5.02 -3.49
CA LYS A 314 18.07 5.18 -4.29
C LYS A 314 18.97 6.20 -3.63
N THR A 315 20.19 5.79 -3.27
CA THR A 315 21.19 6.73 -2.74
C THR A 315 21.85 7.45 -3.91
N VAL A 316 21.81 8.78 -3.90
CA VAL A 316 22.23 9.60 -5.04
C VAL A 316 23.11 10.75 -4.60
N SER A 317 24.08 11.11 -5.43
CA SER A 317 24.95 12.29 -5.29
C SER A 317 24.51 13.43 -6.22
N LEU A 318 23.77 13.13 -7.28
CA LEU A 318 23.31 14.07 -8.30
C LEU A 318 21.86 13.81 -8.65
N ILE A 319 21.06 14.86 -8.67
CA ILE A 319 19.66 14.84 -9.07
C ILE A 319 19.46 15.82 -10.21
N ALA A 320 18.97 15.34 -11.35
CA ALA A 320 18.57 16.17 -12.47
C ALA A 320 17.05 16.11 -12.65
N PHE A 321 16.42 17.27 -12.75
CA PHE A 321 14.97 17.40 -12.82
C PHE A 321 14.56 18.57 -13.73
N TRP A 322 13.31 18.53 -14.19
CA TRP A 322 12.71 19.65 -14.92
C TRP A 322 12.02 20.64 -13.97
N ALA A 323 12.19 21.91 -14.27
CA ALA A 323 11.53 23.04 -13.64
C ALA A 323 10.95 23.95 -14.74
N ASP A 324 9.67 24.30 -14.68
CA ASP A 324 9.08 25.23 -15.66
C ASP A 324 9.72 26.62 -15.57
N ASP A 325 10.15 27.05 -14.37
CA ASP A 325 10.96 28.25 -14.14
C ASP A 325 12.29 27.86 -13.48
N PRO A 326 13.31 27.44 -14.26
CA PRO A 326 14.59 27.03 -13.70
C PRO A 326 15.40 28.22 -13.16
N GLN A 327 15.12 29.45 -13.62
CA GLN A 327 15.77 30.66 -13.11
C GLN A 327 15.32 30.96 -11.68
N ASN A 328 14.06 30.73 -11.35
CA ASN A 328 13.56 30.84 -9.97
C ASN A 328 14.29 29.88 -9.02
N VAL A 329 14.64 28.66 -9.47
CA VAL A 329 15.44 27.73 -8.67
C VAL A 329 16.84 28.29 -8.39
N MET A 330 17.47 28.90 -9.41
CA MET A 330 18.78 29.55 -9.26
C MET A 330 18.73 30.76 -8.33
N GLN A 331 17.71 31.63 -8.48
CA GLN A 331 17.50 32.79 -7.60
C GLN A 331 17.23 32.37 -6.17
N TRP A 332 16.39 31.33 -6.01
CA TRP A 332 16.18 30.68 -4.73
C TRP A 332 17.53 30.31 -4.18
N TRP A 333 18.34 29.48 -4.84
CA TRP A 333 19.67 29.05 -4.35
C TRP A 333 20.61 30.20 -3.97
N GLN A 334 20.70 31.25 -4.79
CA GLN A 334 21.59 32.40 -4.55
C GLN A 334 21.17 33.28 -3.37
N SER A 335 19.87 33.33 -3.03
CA SER A 335 19.35 34.20 -1.96
C SER A 335 19.87 33.89 -0.53
N ALA A 336 20.54 32.77 -0.31
CA ALA A 336 21.13 32.39 0.99
C ALA A 336 22.66 32.41 1.00
N SER A 337 23.32 32.71 -0.11
CA SER A 337 24.73 33.06 -0.05
C SER A 337 24.84 34.36 0.74
N PRO A 338 25.60 34.43 1.85
CA PRO A 338 25.87 35.72 2.46
C PRO A 338 26.43 36.64 1.37
N ARG A 339 25.86 37.84 1.26
CA ARG A 339 26.53 38.89 0.49
C ARG A 339 27.91 39.06 1.12
N SER A 340 28.94 38.98 0.27
CA SER A 340 30.39 39.12 0.48
C SER A 340 31.07 38.01 1.29
#